data_AF-A0A2G8S5H8-F1
#
_entry.id   AF-A0A2G8S5H8-F1
#
_cell.length_a   1.000
_cell.length_b   1.000
_cell.length_c   1.000
_cell.angle_alpha   90.00
_cell.angle_beta   90.00
_cell.angle_gamma   90.00
#
_symmetry.space_group_name_H-M   'P 1'
#
loop_
_entity.id
_entity.type
_entity.pdbx_description
1 polymer ?
#
loop_
_entity_poly.entity_id
_entity_poly.type
_entity_poly.pdbx_seq_one_letter_code
_entity_poly.pdbx_strand_id
1 'polypeptide(L)'
;MSRNILATMVTVKRQRAFKLKIIMARTVQDLLMAVYDTLEVHRSQLHLRDVLHCDMSSYNGLMCSIWGDVEGRKINPHLPPMIQDVLAGSTRPVEKRFPSCLFIDYDNAALLDSEDVNPEDLKRRTRTPMYIARGVCLGEVFTQLTFRVAPPMPELSDEARALYVGVRGEQRYERYTDTGGTLHGALPPDLRQQFKPRPVFRHRPEHDVESVYWSMVSALLRVHPKNVDREAQADGNMVKTWTLLLSHEIPDLRSKTHDVRQSIIGQTDDAWEALLLGDMKDIGALLFKISEHVNPEYALWGDGLHPDHLHEAVQRLILQYLVDHKEPIELDPEYTRPITASIKSANPTEQVSTMGTTTGIVSHGKRLTRASVRSASSQTRVDAESATGSASKPEGKSVDIDIARSGSSSGTRVPDASRPVVIDPKRRSSGQVGRSSKRLRDNAGIPQSVGEHSEDDA
;
A
#
# COMPACT_ATOMS: atom_id res chain seq x y z
N MET A 1 -29.20 29.36 -3.75
CA MET A 1 -29.06 28.26 -2.77
C MET A 1 -28.31 27.13 -3.47
N SER A 2 -27.35 26.48 -2.81
CA SER A 2 -26.36 25.50 -3.34
C SER A 2 -24.95 26.08 -3.47
N ARG A 3 -24.23 26.11 -2.35
CA ARG A 3 -22.74 26.16 -2.24
C ARG A 3 -22.18 26.06 -0.81
N ASN A 4 -23.01 25.81 0.21
CA ASN A 4 -22.57 25.79 1.62
C ASN A 4 -22.94 24.46 2.32
N ILE A 5 -22.37 23.34 1.88
CA ILE A 5 -22.26 22.12 2.72
C ILE A 5 -20.92 21.45 2.45
N LEU A 6 -19.81 22.16 2.67
CA LEU A 6 -18.49 21.54 2.83
C LEU A 6 -17.54 22.49 3.60
N ALA A 7 -18.00 23.03 4.73
CA ALA A 7 -17.18 23.91 5.55
C ALA A 7 -17.63 23.90 7.01
N THR A 8 -17.52 22.76 7.67
CA THR A 8 -17.50 22.71 9.14
C THR A 8 -16.55 21.63 9.63
N MET A 9 -15.25 21.78 9.35
CA MET A 9 -14.21 21.13 10.15
C MET A 9 -13.82 22.09 11.28
N VAL A 10 -14.19 21.67 12.48
CA VAL A 10 -14.00 22.37 13.75
C VAL A 10 -12.53 22.71 13.98
N THR A 11 -12.27 23.97 14.36
CA THR A 11 -11.01 24.42 14.92
C THR A 11 -10.80 23.77 16.30
N VAL A 12 -10.25 22.56 16.33
CA VAL A 12 -9.82 21.93 17.59
C VAL A 12 -8.48 22.53 18.00
N LYS A 13 -8.47 23.27 19.11
CA LYS A 13 -7.27 23.74 19.79
C LYS A 13 -6.32 22.57 20.01
N ARG A 14 -5.04 22.76 19.64
CA ARG A 14 -3.87 21.89 19.89
C ARG A 14 -4.01 21.01 21.14
N GLN A 15 -4.63 19.86 20.99
CA GLN A 15 -4.33 18.66 21.76
C GLN A 15 -3.61 17.74 20.78
N ARG A 16 -2.55 17.06 21.24
CA ARG A 16 -1.75 16.13 20.45
C ARG A 16 -2.65 14.98 19.96
N ALA A 17 -3.36 15.18 18.86
CA ALA A 17 -3.85 14.09 18.04
C ALA A 17 -2.60 13.47 17.40
N PHE A 18 -2.06 12.44 18.05
CA PHE A 18 -1.08 11.58 17.42
C PHE A 18 -1.75 11.04 16.16
N LYS A 19 -1.24 11.44 14.99
CA LYS A 19 -1.62 10.82 13.71
C LYS A 19 -1.12 9.39 13.77
N LEU A 20 -1.97 8.45 14.23
CA LEU A 20 -1.65 7.03 14.16
C LEU A 20 -1.73 6.61 12.69
N LYS A 21 -0.55 6.43 12.09
CA LYS A 21 -0.40 5.89 10.74
C LYS A 21 -0.72 4.40 10.76
N ILE A 22 -0.98 3.83 9.59
CA ILE A 22 -1.30 2.40 9.46
C ILE A 22 -0.19 1.48 10.06
N ILE A 23 1.06 1.94 10.04
CA ILE A 23 2.22 1.27 10.64
C ILE A 23 2.23 1.24 12.18
N MET A 24 1.31 1.95 12.84
CA MET A 24 1.19 2.02 14.30
C MET A 24 0.07 1.10 14.83
N ALA A 25 -0.42 0.19 13.99
CA ALA A 25 -1.34 -0.86 14.42
C ALA A 25 -0.72 -1.67 15.58
N ARG A 26 -1.56 -2.08 16.54
CA ARG A 26 -1.12 -2.86 17.71
C ARG A 26 -1.10 -4.35 17.41
N THR A 27 -1.92 -4.78 16.47
CA THR A 27 -1.98 -6.16 16.01
C THR A 27 -2.05 -6.18 14.48
N VAL A 28 -1.67 -7.31 13.88
CA VAL A 28 -1.88 -7.53 12.45
C VAL A 28 -3.37 -7.46 12.09
N GLN A 29 -4.22 -7.99 12.96
CA GLN A 29 -5.68 -7.96 12.81
C GLN A 29 -6.20 -6.53 12.76
N ASP A 30 -5.74 -5.61 13.62
CA ASP A 30 -6.12 -4.18 13.56
C ASP A 30 -5.76 -3.56 12.20
N LEU A 31 -4.58 -3.90 11.66
CA LEU A 31 -4.12 -3.42 10.35
C LEU A 31 -5.02 -3.95 9.23
N LEU A 32 -5.33 -5.24 9.23
CA LEU A 32 -6.19 -5.86 8.21
C LEU A 32 -7.64 -5.35 8.30
N MET A 33 -8.16 -5.16 9.51
CA MET A 33 -9.46 -4.54 9.74
C MET A 33 -9.51 -3.10 9.21
N ALA A 34 -8.44 -2.33 9.42
CA ALA A 34 -8.28 -0.99 8.83
C ALA A 34 -8.29 -1.01 7.30
N VAL A 35 -7.62 -1.98 6.66
CA VAL A 35 -7.63 -2.15 5.21
C VAL A 35 -9.03 -2.54 4.72
N TYR A 36 -9.70 -3.49 5.38
CA TYR A 36 -11.07 -3.89 5.03
C TYR A 36 -12.04 -2.70 5.07
N ASP A 37 -12.03 -1.95 6.17
CA ASP A 37 -12.92 -0.79 6.36
C ASP A 37 -12.60 0.33 5.36
N THR A 38 -11.33 0.52 5.03
CA THR A 38 -10.91 1.45 3.97
C THR A 38 -11.56 1.11 2.64
N LEU A 39 -11.55 -0.18 2.26
CA LEU A 39 -12.18 -0.65 1.03
C LEU A 39 -13.70 -0.47 1.08
N GLU A 40 -14.34 -0.69 2.23
CA GLU A 40 -15.80 -0.51 2.39
C GLU A 40 -16.20 0.97 2.29
N VAL A 41 -15.42 1.87 2.90
CA VAL A 41 -15.62 3.31 2.81
C VAL A 41 -15.44 3.78 1.37
N HIS A 42 -14.39 3.34 0.69
CA HIS A 42 -14.16 3.67 -0.71
C HIS A 42 -15.30 3.17 -1.61
N ARG A 43 -15.70 1.90 -1.46
CA ARG A 43 -16.87 1.31 -2.13
C ARG A 43 -18.14 2.13 -1.91
N SER A 44 -18.34 2.66 -0.70
CA SER A 44 -19.49 3.52 -0.41
C SER A 44 -19.41 4.87 -1.10
N GLN A 45 -18.21 5.49 -1.17
CA GLN A 45 -18.04 6.74 -1.94
C GLN A 45 -18.28 6.53 -3.42
N LEU A 46 -17.84 5.38 -3.95
CA LEU A 46 -18.11 4.97 -5.33
C LEU A 46 -19.62 4.90 -5.57
N HIS A 47 -20.36 4.07 -4.84
CA HIS A 47 -21.79 3.86 -5.12
C HIS A 47 -22.69 5.05 -4.77
N LEU A 48 -22.30 5.90 -3.81
CA LEU A 48 -23.12 7.02 -3.38
C LEU A 48 -22.81 8.32 -4.11
N ARG A 49 -21.63 8.45 -4.72
CA ARG A 49 -21.13 9.74 -5.24
C ARG A 49 -20.30 9.63 -6.52
N ASP A 50 -20.05 8.43 -7.03
CA ASP A 50 -19.19 8.19 -8.20
C ASP A 50 -17.80 8.82 -8.07
N VAL A 51 -17.26 8.80 -6.83
CA VAL A 51 -15.95 9.38 -6.50
C VAL A 51 -14.88 8.30 -6.42
N LEU A 52 -13.78 8.54 -7.14
CA LEU A 52 -12.48 7.91 -6.91
C LEU A 52 -11.62 8.81 -6.03
N HIS A 53 -10.94 8.24 -5.04
CA HIS A 53 -10.07 9.02 -4.16
C HIS A 53 -8.77 9.42 -4.88
N CYS A 54 -8.22 8.53 -5.70
CA CYS A 54 -7.06 8.84 -6.51
C CYS A 54 -5.81 9.28 -5.71
N ASP A 55 -5.69 8.95 -4.42
CA ASP A 55 -4.45 9.13 -3.63
C ASP A 55 -4.49 8.31 -2.34
N MET A 56 -4.87 7.04 -2.46
CA MET A 56 -4.97 6.13 -1.33
C MET A 56 -3.57 5.69 -0.88
N SER A 57 -2.98 6.45 0.05
CA SER A 57 -1.65 6.21 0.62
C SER A 57 -1.67 5.96 2.13
N SER A 58 -0.60 5.36 2.66
CA SER A 58 -0.41 5.21 4.11
C SER A 58 -0.31 6.55 4.86
N TYR A 59 -0.06 7.66 4.16
CA TYR A 59 -0.02 9.01 4.72
C TYR A 59 -1.41 9.64 4.86
N ASN A 60 -2.36 9.19 4.04
CA ASN A 60 -3.73 9.67 4.00
C ASN A 60 -4.69 8.81 4.83
N GLY A 61 -4.24 7.65 5.33
CA GLY A 61 -4.97 6.81 6.28
C GLY A 61 -4.69 7.16 7.74
N LEU A 62 -5.73 7.49 8.50
CA LEU A 62 -5.68 7.73 9.95
C LEU A 62 -6.32 6.56 10.70
N MET A 63 -5.52 5.75 11.39
CA MET A 63 -6.01 4.68 12.26
C MET A 63 -6.46 5.20 13.63
N CYS A 64 -7.37 4.45 14.26
CA CYS A 64 -7.82 4.68 15.64
C CYS A 64 -8.26 6.13 15.90
N SER A 65 -8.96 6.73 14.93
CA SER A 65 -9.43 8.09 15.07
C SER A 65 -10.34 8.23 16.30
N ILE A 66 -9.98 9.14 17.20
CA ILE A 66 -10.83 9.45 18.36
C ILE A 66 -11.97 10.32 17.86
N TRP A 67 -13.15 9.71 17.81
CA TRP A 67 -14.38 10.43 17.49
C TRP A 67 -14.84 11.17 18.72
N GLY A 68 -14.75 12.50 18.71
CA GLY A 68 -15.36 13.31 19.77
C GLY A 68 -16.88 13.24 19.67
N ASP A 69 -17.58 13.19 20.80
CA ASP A 69 -19.02 13.40 20.83
C ASP A 69 -19.31 14.87 20.51
N VAL A 70 -19.89 15.10 19.33
CA VAL A 70 -20.27 16.44 18.88
C VAL A 70 -21.78 16.47 18.79
N GLU A 71 -22.39 17.31 19.63
CA GLU A 71 -23.84 17.53 19.63
C GLU A 71 -24.30 18.02 18.24
N GLY A 72 -25.38 17.41 17.73
CA GLY A 72 -25.90 17.73 16.39
C GLY A 72 -25.06 17.19 15.21
N ARG A 73 -24.12 16.26 15.43
CA ARG A 73 -23.43 15.59 14.33
C ARG A 73 -24.45 14.94 13.39
N LYS A 74 -24.42 15.34 12.12
CA LYS A 74 -25.15 14.66 11.05
C LYS A 74 -24.43 13.36 10.73
N ILE A 75 -25.11 12.24 10.94
CA ILE A 75 -24.60 10.91 10.61
C ILE A 75 -25.35 10.43 9.39
N ASN A 76 -24.63 9.87 8.42
CA ASN A 76 -25.27 9.30 7.23
C ASN A 76 -26.00 8.01 7.66
N PRO A 77 -27.34 7.92 7.57
CA PRO A 77 -28.09 6.73 7.98
C PRO A 77 -27.76 5.51 7.12
N HIS A 78 -27.18 5.70 5.93
CA HIS A 78 -26.79 4.65 5.00
C HIS A 78 -25.34 4.21 5.15
N LEU A 79 -24.68 4.49 6.29
CA LEU A 79 -23.34 3.95 6.52
C LEU A 79 -23.39 2.41 6.51
N PRO A 80 -22.55 1.77 5.68
CA PRO A 80 -22.52 0.33 5.63
C PRO A 80 -22.03 -0.24 6.98
N PRO A 81 -22.33 -1.51 7.27
CA PRO A 81 -21.61 -2.27 8.29
C PRO A 81 -20.09 -2.20 8.05
N MET A 82 -19.29 -2.20 9.12
CA MET A 82 -17.83 -2.29 9.09
C MET A 82 -17.38 -3.72 9.42
N ILE A 83 -16.08 -4.03 9.31
CA ILE A 83 -15.56 -5.37 9.59
C ILE A 83 -15.90 -5.85 11.00
N GLN A 84 -15.92 -4.95 11.99
CA GLN A 84 -16.32 -5.27 13.36
C GLN A 84 -17.78 -5.76 13.44
N ASP A 85 -18.67 -5.20 12.62
CA ASP A 85 -20.06 -5.65 12.56
C ASP A 85 -20.12 -7.06 11.95
N VAL A 86 -19.36 -7.30 10.88
CA VAL A 86 -19.27 -8.61 10.21
C VAL A 86 -18.72 -9.68 11.15
N LEU A 87 -17.59 -9.43 11.82
CA LEU A 87 -16.98 -10.37 12.77
C LEU A 87 -17.87 -10.63 14.00
N ALA A 88 -18.69 -9.65 14.40
CA ALA A 88 -19.67 -9.82 15.46
C ALA A 88 -20.95 -10.54 15.00
N GLY A 89 -21.10 -10.83 13.70
CA GLY A 89 -22.31 -11.42 13.10
C GLY A 89 -23.56 -10.56 13.29
N SER A 90 -23.41 -9.29 13.65
CA SER A 90 -24.53 -8.40 13.97
C SER A 90 -24.20 -6.95 13.67
N THR A 91 -25.20 -6.22 13.19
CA THR A 91 -25.01 -4.83 12.80
C THR A 91 -25.22 -3.90 14.00
N ARG A 92 -24.19 -3.13 14.38
CA ARG A 92 -24.31 -2.11 15.45
C ARG A 92 -25.16 -0.92 15.00
N PRO A 93 -25.63 -0.07 15.94
CA PRO A 93 -26.22 1.22 15.59
C PRO A 93 -25.29 2.06 14.73
N VAL A 94 -25.84 2.80 13.77
CA VAL A 94 -25.08 3.61 12.79
C VAL A 94 -24.12 4.59 13.48
N GLU A 95 -24.52 5.11 14.65
CA GLU A 95 -23.75 6.02 15.50
C GLU A 95 -22.46 5.41 16.04
N LYS A 96 -22.33 4.08 15.99
CA LYS A 96 -21.17 3.32 16.47
C LYS A 96 -20.38 2.65 15.33
N ARG A 97 -20.81 2.79 14.07
CA ARG A 97 -20.16 2.19 12.89
C ARG A 97 -19.00 3.05 12.39
N PHE A 98 -18.05 3.30 13.27
CA PHE A 98 -16.84 4.02 12.90
C PHE A 98 -15.86 3.07 12.21
N PRO A 99 -15.29 3.43 11.06
CA PRO A 99 -14.27 2.62 10.41
C PRO A 99 -12.99 2.64 11.25
N SER A 100 -12.26 1.53 11.23
CA SER A 100 -10.98 1.37 11.93
C SER A 100 -9.88 2.31 11.37
N CYS A 101 -10.05 2.76 10.13
CA CYS A 101 -9.20 3.73 9.45
C CYS A 101 -10.06 4.79 8.72
N LEU A 102 -9.65 6.06 8.81
CA LEU A 102 -10.24 7.16 8.06
C LEU A 102 -9.27 7.63 6.98
N PHE A 103 -9.68 7.51 5.72
CA PHE A 103 -8.96 8.16 4.61
C PHE A 103 -9.39 9.61 4.47
N ILE A 104 -8.38 10.49 4.43
CA ILE A 104 -8.50 11.94 4.28
C ILE A 104 -7.83 12.38 2.99
N ASP A 105 -7.92 13.68 2.70
CA ASP A 105 -7.22 14.32 1.57
C ASP A 105 -7.79 13.95 0.20
N TYR A 106 -9.03 14.39 -0.05
CA TYR A 106 -9.73 14.23 -1.32
C TYR A 106 -9.37 15.32 -2.34
N ASP A 107 -8.30 16.09 -2.12
CA ASP A 107 -7.88 17.15 -3.06
C ASP A 107 -7.45 16.56 -4.42
N ASN A 108 -7.05 15.29 -4.42
CA ASN A 108 -6.71 14.50 -5.60
C ASN A 108 -7.85 13.62 -6.13
N ALA A 109 -9.07 13.72 -5.57
CA ALA A 109 -10.21 12.92 -5.99
C ALA A 109 -10.66 13.25 -7.42
N ALA A 110 -11.41 12.33 -8.03
CA ALA A 110 -12.00 12.48 -9.35
C ALA A 110 -13.43 11.92 -9.36
N LEU A 111 -14.31 12.56 -10.14
CA LEU A 111 -15.62 12.02 -10.48
C LEU A 111 -15.48 11.14 -11.73
N LEU A 112 -16.04 9.93 -11.70
CA LEU A 112 -15.89 8.95 -12.79
C LEU A 112 -16.39 9.43 -14.15
N ASP A 113 -17.46 10.24 -14.15
CA ASP A 113 -18.09 10.76 -15.38
C ASP A 113 -17.64 12.18 -15.73
N SER A 114 -16.52 12.65 -15.19
CA SER A 114 -15.97 13.95 -15.53
C SER A 114 -15.14 13.86 -16.81
N GLU A 115 -15.63 14.47 -17.89
CA GLU A 115 -14.85 14.67 -19.13
C GLU A 115 -13.61 15.56 -18.93
N ASP A 116 -13.45 16.17 -17.74
CA ASP A 116 -12.41 17.14 -17.42
C ASP A 116 -11.10 16.51 -16.90
N VAL A 117 -10.99 15.18 -16.80
CA VAL A 117 -9.75 14.56 -16.31
C VAL A 117 -8.73 14.48 -17.45
N ASN A 118 -7.94 15.55 -17.59
CA ASN A 118 -6.81 15.58 -18.50
C ASN A 118 -5.77 14.50 -18.08
N PRO A 119 -5.33 13.61 -19.00
CA PRO A 119 -4.26 12.66 -18.72
C PRO A 119 -2.96 13.31 -18.21
N GLU A 120 -2.69 14.57 -18.59
CA GLU A 120 -1.58 15.36 -18.07
C GLU A 120 -1.78 15.82 -16.62
N ASP A 121 -3.03 16.00 -16.17
CA ASP A 121 -3.33 16.34 -14.77
C ASP A 121 -3.15 15.13 -13.86
N LEU A 122 -3.46 13.92 -14.33
CA LEU A 122 -3.16 12.68 -13.62
C LEU A 122 -1.64 12.40 -13.52
N LYS A 123 -0.86 12.84 -14.53
CA LYS A 123 0.61 12.74 -14.52
C LYS A 123 1.28 13.77 -13.61
N ARG A 124 0.68 14.95 -13.43
CA ARG A 124 1.20 16.03 -12.57
C ARG A 124 0.79 15.89 -11.11
N ARG A 125 -0.28 15.14 -10.81
CA ARG A 125 -0.67 14.78 -9.43
C ARG A 125 0.43 13.92 -8.83
N THR A 126 1.27 14.56 -8.03
CA THR A 126 2.40 13.94 -7.34
C THR A 126 1.86 13.07 -6.20
N ARG A 127 1.23 11.94 -6.53
CA ARG A 127 1.01 10.87 -5.56
C ARG A 127 2.37 10.44 -5.02
N THR A 128 2.41 9.87 -3.82
CA THR A 128 3.62 9.19 -3.39
C THR A 128 3.84 8.00 -4.34
N PRO A 129 4.91 7.98 -5.17
CA PRO A 129 5.02 7.03 -6.28
C PRO A 129 4.89 5.57 -5.86
N MET A 130 5.36 5.20 -4.67
CA MET A 130 5.27 3.83 -4.17
C MET A 130 3.83 3.29 -4.05
N TYR A 131 2.82 4.17 -3.94
CA TYR A 131 1.41 3.79 -3.73
C TYR A 131 0.53 3.91 -4.97
N ILE A 132 0.99 4.54 -6.04
CA ILE A 132 0.18 4.67 -7.26
C ILE A 132 -0.02 3.30 -7.91
N ALA A 133 -1.23 2.99 -8.39
CA ALA A 133 -1.46 1.76 -9.15
C ALA A 133 -0.57 1.68 -10.40
N ARG A 134 -0.14 0.48 -10.80
CA ARG A 134 0.77 0.29 -11.93
C ARG A 134 0.20 0.85 -13.24
N GLY A 135 -1.06 0.57 -13.56
CA GLY A 135 -1.72 1.07 -14.76
C GLY A 135 -1.79 2.60 -14.80
N VAL A 136 -2.08 3.22 -13.65
CA VAL A 136 -2.11 4.69 -13.48
C VAL A 136 -0.70 5.30 -13.62
N CYS A 137 0.31 4.63 -13.06
CA CYS A 137 1.71 5.05 -13.16
C CYS A 137 2.17 5.17 -14.60
N LEU A 138 1.82 4.18 -15.42
CA LEU A 138 2.22 4.11 -16.82
C LEU A 138 1.23 4.83 -17.76
N GLY A 139 0.01 5.07 -17.31
CA GLY A 139 -1.08 5.59 -18.15
C GLY A 139 -1.44 4.61 -19.28
N GLU A 140 -1.31 3.31 -19.03
CA GLU A 140 -1.50 2.25 -20.04
C GLU A 140 -2.36 1.11 -19.51
N VAL A 141 -3.09 0.45 -20.41
CA VAL A 141 -3.78 -0.82 -20.17
C VAL A 141 -2.83 -1.98 -20.48
N PHE A 142 -2.63 -2.88 -19.53
CA PHE A 142 -1.68 -3.99 -19.69
C PHE A 142 -2.22 -5.13 -20.53
N THR A 143 -1.85 -5.13 -21.81
CA THR A 143 -2.31 -6.14 -22.80
C THR A 143 -1.54 -7.47 -22.79
N GLN A 144 -0.50 -7.63 -21.97
CA GLN A 144 0.30 -8.86 -21.95
C GLN A 144 -0.48 -10.05 -21.34
N LEU A 145 -0.13 -11.27 -21.75
CA LEU A 145 -0.85 -12.50 -21.36
C LEU A 145 -0.98 -12.67 -19.83
N THR A 146 0.07 -12.32 -19.09
CA THR A 146 0.11 -12.44 -17.62
C THR A 146 -0.91 -11.59 -16.88
N PHE A 147 -1.47 -10.56 -17.53
CA PHE A 147 -2.49 -9.68 -16.94
C PHE A 147 -3.91 -10.06 -17.34
N ARG A 148 -4.06 -11.12 -18.15
CA ARG A 148 -5.37 -11.59 -18.64
C ARG A 148 -5.94 -12.74 -17.83
N VAL A 149 -5.20 -13.18 -16.81
CA VAL A 149 -5.53 -14.34 -15.98
C VAL A 149 -5.77 -13.84 -14.57
N ALA A 150 -6.91 -14.19 -14.00
CA ALA A 150 -7.22 -14.00 -12.59
C ALA A 150 -7.70 -15.34 -11.98
N PRO A 151 -7.52 -15.55 -10.67
CA PRO A 151 -8.23 -16.60 -9.95
C PRO A 151 -9.74 -16.31 -9.88
N PRO A 152 -10.59 -17.31 -9.55
CA PRO A 152 -12.00 -17.10 -9.28
C PRO A 152 -12.22 -16.21 -8.05
N MET A 153 -13.40 -15.57 -7.95
CA MET A 153 -13.81 -14.81 -6.78
C MET A 153 -13.62 -15.66 -5.51
N PRO A 154 -12.98 -15.13 -4.46
CA PRO A 154 -12.74 -15.88 -3.24
C PRO A 154 -14.04 -16.40 -2.62
N GLU A 155 -14.07 -17.68 -2.33
CA GLU A 155 -15.12 -18.33 -1.54
C GLU A 155 -14.78 -18.24 -0.06
N LEU A 156 -15.80 -17.97 0.75
CA LEU A 156 -15.69 -17.97 2.22
C LEU A 156 -16.01 -19.37 2.76
N SER A 157 -15.32 -19.80 3.81
CA SER A 157 -15.69 -20.98 4.59
C SER A 157 -17.09 -20.81 5.18
N ASP A 158 -17.75 -21.90 5.59
CA ASP A 158 -19.11 -21.84 6.15
C ASP A 158 -19.24 -20.85 7.32
N GLU A 159 -18.25 -20.81 8.22
CA GLU A 159 -18.22 -19.85 9.33
C GLU A 159 -18.09 -18.41 8.84
N ALA A 160 -17.13 -18.12 7.96
CA ALA A 160 -16.90 -16.78 7.44
C ALA A 160 -18.06 -16.29 6.57
N ARG A 161 -18.67 -17.18 5.77
CA ARG A 161 -19.87 -16.91 4.98
C ARG A 161 -21.05 -16.60 5.87
N ALA A 162 -21.29 -17.38 6.93
CA ALA A 162 -22.39 -17.14 7.86
C ALA A 162 -22.29 -15.75 8.51
N LEU A 163 -21.09 -15.35 8.94
CA LEU A 163 -20.81 -14.00 9.47
C LEU A 163 -21.06 -12.91 8.42
N TYR A 164 -20.54 -13.10 7.21
CA TYR A 164 -20.72 -12.16 6.09
C TYR A 164 -22.20 -11.99 5.74
N VAL A 165 -22.90 -13.08 5.44
CA VAL A 165 -24.31 -13.11 5.04
C VAL A 165 -25.21 -12.57 6.14
N GLY A 166 -24.94 -12.89 7.41
CA GLY A 166 -25.73 -12.41 8.55
C GLY A 166 -25.79 -10.87 8.64
N VAL A 167 -24.77 -10.18 8.14
CA VAL A 167 -24.66 -8.72 8.19
C VAL A 167 -24.89 -8.05 6.84
N ARG A 168 -24.43 -8.67 5.74
CA ARG A 168 -24.46 -8.11 4.38
C ARG A 168 -25.63 -8.61 3.54
N GLY A 169 -26.24 -9.72 3.94
CA GLY A 169 -27.29 -10.41 3.21
C GLY A 169 -26.76 -11.36 2.14
N GLU A 170 -27.49 -12.44 1.91
CA GLU A 170 -27.20 -13.47 0.90
C GLU A 170 -27.10 -12.87 -0.50
N GLN A 171 -27.97 -11.92 -0.81
CA GLN A 171 -28.01 -11.24 -2.10
C GLN A 171 -26.68 -10.57 -2.45
N ARG A 172 -25.99 -9.95 -1.48
CA ARG A 172 -24.68 -9.35 -1.74
C ARG A 172 -23.61 -10.42 -1.96
N TYR A 173 -23.64 -11.52 -1.22
CA TYR A 173 -22.69 -12.62 -1.43
C TYR A 173 -22.84 -13.22 -2.83
N GLU A 174 -24.07 -13.61 -3.20
CA GLU A 174 -24.37 -14.26 -4.47
C GLU A 174 -24.17 -13.34 -5.68
N ARG A 175 -24.31 -12.02 -5.52
CA ARG A 175 -24.03 -11.04 -6.59
C ARG A 175 -22.61 -11.16 -7.14
N TYR A 176 -21.63 -11.50 -6.30
CA TYR A 176 -20.23 -11.61 -6.70
C TYR A 176 -19.77 -13.05 -6.88
N THR A 177 -20.63 -14.04 -6.61
CA THR A 177 -20.31 -15.45 -6.86
C THR A 177 -20.15 -15.68 -8.36
N ASP A 178 -19.06 -16.34 -8.73
CA ASP A 178 -18.80 -16.69 -10.12
C ASP A 178 -19.80 -17.73 -10.63
N THR A 179 -20.37 -17.50 -11.82
CA THR A 179 -21.36 -18.39 -12.43
C THR A 179 -21.09 -18.57 -13.93
N GLY A 180 -21.40 -19.74 -14.49
CA GLY A 180 -21.32 -19.94 -15.94
C GLY A 180 -19.93 -19.69 -16.56
N GLY A 181 -18.85 -19.86 -15.79
CA GLY A 181 -17.47 -19.62 -16.24
C GLY A 181 -17.01 -18.16 -16.20
N THR A 182 -17.81 -17.24 -15.65
CA THR A 182 -17.33 -15.89 -15.33
C THR A 182 -16.31 -15.94 -14.21
N LEU A 183 -15.38 -14.99 -14.17
CA LEU A 183 -14.59 -14.69 -12.98
C LEU A 183 -14.81 -13.21 -12.63
N HIS A 184 -15.03 -12.93 -11.36
CA HIS A 184 -15.42 -11.59 -10.89
C HIS A 184 -16.67 -11.02 -11.59
N GLY A 185 -17.57 -11.88 -12.07
CA GLY A 185 -18.79 -11.48 -12.78
C GLY A 185 -18.64 -11.18 -14.28
N ALA A 186 -17.45 -11.33 -14.86
CA ALA A 186 -17.21 -11.18 -16.30
C ALA A 186 -16.50 -12.39 -16.90
N LEU A 187 -16.68 -12.63 -18.21
CA LEU A 187 -15.85 -13.62 -18.90
C LEU A 187 -14.42 -13.08 -19.05
N PRO A 188 -13.38 -13.89 -18.75
CA PRO A 188 -12.01 -13.49 -19.00
C PRO A 188 -11.78 -13.30 -20.50
N PRO A 189 -10.86 -12.39 -20.91
CA PRO A 189 -10.57 -12.17 -22.31
C PRO A 189 -9.96 -13.41 -22.96
N ASP A 190 -10.19 -13.60 -24.26
CA ASP A 190 -9.52 -14.67 -25.02
C ASP A 190 -8.00 -14.43 -24.97
N LEU A 191 -7.27 -15.45 -24.52
CA LEU A 191 -5.82 -15.44 -24.42
C LEU A 191 -5.14 -15.20 -25.80
N ARG A 192 -5.84 -15.53 -26.89
CA ARG A 192 -5.40 -15.30 -28.28
C ARG A 192 -5.78 -13.92 -28.83
N GLN A 193 -6.62 -13.17 -28.12
CA GLN A 193 -7.11 -11.87 -28.57
C GLN A 193 -5.95 -10.88 -28.76
N GLN A 194 -5.95 -10.18 -29.87
CA GLN A 194 -5.05 -9.06 -30.10
C GLN A 194 -5.79 -7.75 -29.86
N PHE A 195 -5.26 -6.91 -28.98
CA PHE A 195 -5.82 -5.62 -28.66
C PHE A 195 -5.17 -4.54 -29.55
N LYS A 196 -5.66 -4.43 -30.79
CA LYS A 196 -5.21 -3.43 -31.79
C LYS A 196 -6.42 -2.69 -32.38
N PRO A 197 -6.53 -1.35 -32.21
CA PRO A 197 -5.64 -0.49 -31.42
C PRO A 197 -5.66 -0.85 -29.94
N ARG A 198 -4.63 -0.42 -29.19
CA ARG A 198 -4.61 -0.62 -27.74
C ARG A 198 -5.79 0.12 -27.10
N PRO A 199 -6.45 -0.45 -26.07
CA PRO A 199 -7.50 0.23 -25.33
C PRO A 199 -6.98 1.53 -24.73
N VAL A 200 -7.84 2.52 -24.70
CA VAL A 200 -7.55 3.80 -24.05
C VAL A 200 -7.57 3.59 -22.54
N PHE A 201 -6.50 4.02 -21.87
CA PHE A 201 -6.41 3.96 -20.42
C PHE A 201 -7.45 4.88 -19.77
N ARG A 202 -8.10 4.39 -18.72
CA ARG A 202 -8.99 5.14 -17.84
C ARG A 202 -8.73 4.75 -16.40
N HIS A 203 -8.78 5.71 -15.48
CA HIS A 203 -8.72 5.39 -14.06
C HIS A 203 -10.02 4.66 -13.66
N ARG A 204 -9.91 3.51 -13.00
CA ARG A 204 -11.04 2.68 -12.57
C ARG A 204 -10.93 2.33 -11.07
N PRO A 205 -12.02 1.93 -10.40
CA PRO A 205 -12.00 1.69 -8.95
C PRO A 205 -10.96 0.68 -8.47
N GLU A 206 -10.61 -0.33 -9.28
CA GLU A 206 -9.57 -1.32 -8.98
C GLU A 206 -8.19 -0.69 -8.78
N HIS A 207 -7.91 0.47 -9.38
CA HIS A 207 -6.64 1.17 -9.17
C HIS A 207 -6.53 1.79 -7.78
N ASP A 208 -7.64 2.26 -7.20
CA ASP A 208 -7.63 2.72 -5.81
C ASP A 208 -7.51 1.52 -4.85
N VAL A 209 -8.04 0.34 -5.21
CA VAL A 209 -7.79 -0.92 -4.47
C VAL A 209 -6.32 -1.32 -4.53
N GLU A 210 -5.69 -1.27 -5.71
CA GLU A 210 -4.25 -1.53 -5.85
C GLU A 210 -3.42 -0.55 -5.01
N SER A 211 -3.83 0.73 -4.94
CA SER A 211 -3.15 1.73 -4.11
C SER A 211 -3.27 1.42 -2.60
N VAL A 212 -4.43 0.94 -2.15
CA VAL A 212 -4.63 0.42 -0.79
C VAL A 212 -3.78 -0.83 -0.55
N TYR A 213 -3.67 -1.74 -1.52
CA TYR A 213 -2.80 -2.90 -1.45
C TYR A 213 -1.33 -2.50 -1.25
N TRP A 214 -0.82 -1.53 -2.03
CA TRP A 214 0.55 -1.02 -1.83
C TRP A 214 0.76 -0.41 -0.44
N SER A 215 -0.26 0.28 0.09
CA SER A 215 -0.23 0.80 1.45
C SER A 215 -0.13 -0.33 2.49
N MET A 216 -0.92 -1.39 2.32
CA MET A 216 -0.89 -2.58 3.17
C MET A 216 0.46 -3.29 3.11
N VAL A 217 0.99 -3.58 1.91
CA VAL A 217 2.31 -4.21 1.73
C VAL A 217 3.40 -3.38 2.40
N SER A 218 3.42 -2.07 2.17
CA SER A 218 4.44 -1.20 2.78
C SER A 218 4.39 -1.21 4.31
N ALA A 219 3.19 -1.36 4.89
CA ALA A 219 3.02 -1.40 6.32
C ALA A 219 3.47 -2.74 6.90
N LEU A 220 3.02 -3.84 6.32
CA LEU A 220 3.35 -5.19 6.76
C LEU A 220 4.86 -5.49 6.68
N LEU A 221 5.56 -4.93 5.69
CA LEU A 221 7.03 -5.04 5.61
C LEU A 221 7.75 -4.29 6.74
N ARG A 222 7.12 -3.29 7.36
CA ARG A 222 7.75 -2.38 8.33
C ARG A 222 7.38 -2.64 9.78
N VAL A 223 6.21 -3.19 10.05
CA VAL A 223 5.81 -3.57 11.41
C VAL A 223 6.67 -4.72 11.94
N HIS A 224 6.78 -4.84 13.25
CA HIS A 224 7.59 -5.86 13.90
C HIS A 224 6.76 -6.61 14.95
N PRO A 225 6.70 -7.97 14.92
CA PRO A 225 5.98 -8.74 15.92
C PRO A 225 6.65 -8.63 17.30
N LYS A 226 5.84 -8.41 18.34
CA LYS A 226 6.32 -8.15 19.71
C LYS A 226 7.03 -9.36 20.35
N ASN A 227 6.69 -10.56 19.93
CA ASN A 227 7.24 -11.83 20.42
C ASN A 227 8.49 -12.30 19.66
N VAL A 228 8.96 -11.54 18.66
CA VAL A 228 10.17 -11.84 17.92
C VAL A 228 11.30 -10.92 18.41
N ASP A 229 12.53 -11.42 18.45
CA ASP A 229 13.67 -10.56 18.77
C ASP A 229 13.82 -9.44 17.74
N ARG A 230 14.27 -8.27 18.21
CA ARG A 230 14.52 -7.15 17.30
C ARG A 230 15.63 -7.52 16.34
N GLU A 231 15.31 -7.49 15.05
CA GLU A 231 16.30 -7.62 13.99
C GLU A 231 17.34 -6.50 14.14
N ALA A 232 18.60 -6.86 14.40
CA ALA A 232 19.69 -5.90 14.27
C ALA A 232 19.82 -5.39 12.83
N GLN A 233 19.45 -6.25 11.86
CA GLN A 233 19.54 -6.03 10.42
C GLN A 233 18.39 -6.79 9.75
N ALA A 234 17.80 -6.19 8.72
CA ALA A 234 16.74 -6.83 7.96
C ALA A 234 17.32 -7.83 6.96
N ASP A 235 16.53 -8.87 6.68
CA ASP A 235 16.81 -9.83 5.62
C ASP A 235 17.01 -9.14 4.26
N GLY A 236 17.91 -9.70 3.44
CA GLY A 236 18.27 -9.12 2.14
C GLY A 236 17.10 -9.06 1.16
N ASN A 237 16.20 -10.05 1.17
CA ASN A 237 15.01 -10.05 0.31
C ASN A 237 14.00 -9.00 0.76
N MET A 238 13.82 -8.84 2.07
CA MET A 238 13.00 -7.75 2.62
C MET A 238 13.55 -6.39 2.23
N VAL A 239 14.85 -6.14 2.41
CA VAL A 239 15.48 -4.86 2.02
C VAL A 239 15.36 -4.62 0.52
N LYS A 240 15.57 -5.64 -0.32
CA LYS A 240 15.42 -5.52 -1.77
C LYS A 240 13.99 -5.14 -2.15
N THR A 241 13.00 -5.81 -1.58
CA THR A 241 11.57 -5.54 -1.82
C THR A 241 11.19 -4.13 -1.37
N TRP A 242 11.60 -3.74 -0.16
CA TRP A 242 11.39 -2.39 0.36
C TRP A 242 12.05 -1.32 -0.54
N THR A 243 13.28 -1.58 -0.99
CA THR A 243 14.02 -0.66 -1.87
C THR A 243 13.31 -0.50 -3.21
N LEU A 244 12.80 -1.58 -3.80
CA LEU A 244 12.01 -1.51 -5.04
C LEU A 244 10.75 -0.65 -4.87
N LEU A 245 10.05 -0.75 -3.73
CA LEU A 245 8.91 0.11 -3.44
C LEU A 245 9.33 1.57 -3.26
N LEU A 246 10.34 1.82 -2.42
CA LEU A 246 10.74 3.17 -2.03
C LEU A 246 11.41 3.95 -3.17
N SER A 247 12.20 3.27 -4.00
CA SER A 247 12.87 3.86 -5.16
C SER A 247 11.99 3.93 -6.40
N HIS A 248 10.72 3.52 -6.29
CA HIS A 248 9.81 3.61 -7.41
C HIS A 248 9.59 5.09 -7.78
N GLU A 249 9.70 5.38 -9.07
CA GLU A 249 9.46 6.69 -9.65
C GLU A 249 8.49 6.54 -10.81
N ILE A 250 7.60 7.52 -10.95
CA ILE A 250 6.72 7.60 -12.11
C ILE A 250 7.60 7.88 -13.33
N PRO A 251 7.64 6.98 -14.32
CA PRO A 251 8.51 7.17 -15.47
C PRO A 251 8.04 8.35 -16.32
N ASP A 252 9.00 9.05 -16.94
CA ASP A 252 8.67 9.88 -18.10
C ASP A 252 8.17 8.94 -19.21
N LEU A 253 7.01 9.26 -19.79
CA LEU A 253 6.27 8.45 -20.77
C LEU A 253 7.11 7.98 -21.96
N ARG A 254 8.25 8.61 -22.19
CA ARG A 254 9.17 8.27 -23.28
C ARG A 254 10.18 7.16 -22.93
N SER A 255 10.26 6.73 -21.66
CA SER A 255 11.46 6.05 -21.13
C SER A 255 11.27 4.66 -20.55
N LYS A 256 10.09 4.29 -20.03
CA LYS A 256 9.86 2.95 -19.46
C LYS A 256 8.56 2.33 -19.93
N THR A 257 8.64 1.06 -20.29
CA THR A 257 7.49 0.22 -20.70
C THR A 257 7.07 -0.76 -19.61
N HIS A 258 7.63 -0.66 -18.40
CA HIS A 258 7.26 -1.54 -17.28
C HIS A 258 7.39 -0.84 -15.91
N ASP A 259 6.53 -1.25 -14.97
CA ASP A 259 6.60 -0.88 -13.57
C ASP A 259 7.45 -1.90 -12.79
N VAL A 260 8.49 -1.45 -12.08
CA VAL A 260 9.41 -2.34 -11.34
C VAL A 260 8.73 -3.12 -10.21
N ARG A 261 7.62 -2.62 -9.70
CA ARG A 261 6.86 -3.29 -8.64
C ARG A 261 6.12 -4.53 -9.16
N GLN A 262 6.07 -4.75 -10.48
CA GLN A 262 5.58 -6.00 -11.06
C GLN A 262 6.30 -7.23 -10.47
N SER A 263 7.59 -7.12 -10.17
CA SER A 263 8.35 -8.24 -9.59
C SER A 263 7.92 -8.57 -8.17
N ILE A 264 7.25 -7.65 -7.46
CA ILE A 264 6.74 -7.84 -6.09
C ILE A 264 5.40 -8.59 -6.16
N ILE A 265 4.49 -8.14 -7.03
CA ILE A 265 3.20 -8.83 -7.25
C ILE A 265 3.40 -10.25 -7.78
N GLY A 266 4.38 -10.45 -8.65
CA GLY A 266 4.70 -11.76 -9.22
C GLY A 266 5.52 -12.69 -8.33
N GLN A 267 5.72 -12.37 -7.05
CA GLN A 267 6.42 -13.26 -6.12
C GLN A 267 5.60 -14.54 -5.86
N THR A 268 6.31 -15.63 -5.59
CA THR A 268 5.71 -16.89 -5.13
C THR A 268 5.26 -16.79 -3.67
N ASP A 269 4.43 -17.74 -3.24
CA ASP A 269 3.97 -17.84 -1.85
C ASP A 269 5.14 -17.89 -0.85
N ASP A 270 6.06 -18.86 -1.01
CA ASP A 270 7.28 -18.97 -0.19
C ASP A 270 8.10 -17.67 -0.14
N ALA A 271 8.13 -16.92 -1.25
CA ALA A 271 8.86 -15.67 -1.33
C ALA A 271 8.17 -14.57 -0.52
N TRP A 272 6.84 -14.55 -0.46
CA TRP A 272 6.09 -13.65 0.41
C TRP A 272 6.27 -14.00 1.88
N GLU A 273 6.15 -15.28 2.25
CA GLU A 273 6.37 -15.73 3.64
C GLU A 273 7.77 -15.36 4.14
N ALA A 274 8.79 -15.52 3.29
CA ALA A 274 10.17 -15.20 3.63
C ALA A 274 10.41 -13.71 3.95
N LEU A 275 9.52 -12.80 3.56
CA LEU A 275 9.64 -11.37 3.86
C LEU A 275 9.19 -11.02 5.28
N LEU A 276 8.41 -11.90 5.93
CA LEU A 276 7.74 -11.63 7.21
C LEU A 276 8.39 -12.42 8.36
N LEU A 277 8.12 -11.97 9.60
CA LEU A 277 8.77 -12.48 10.81
C LEU A 277 7.81 -13.27 11.69
N GLY A 278 8.33 -14.32 12.34
CA GLY A 278 7.59 -15.10 13.34
C GLY A 278 6.22 -15.53 12.84
N ASP A 279 5.21 -15.28 13.66
CA ASP A 279 3.81 -15.65 13.37
C ASP A 279 3.20 -14.81 12.23
N MET A 280 3.86 -13.73 11.78
CA MET A 280 3.41 -13.01 10.58
C MET A 280 3.70 -13.75 9.28
N LYS A 281 4.45 -14.85 9.27
CA LYS A 281 4.74 -15.59 8.03
C LYS A 281 3.48 -16.03 7.29
N ASP A 282 2.45 -16.42 8.04
CA ASP A 282 1.15 -16.84 7.48
C ASP A 282 0.43 -15.70 6.71
N ILE A 283 0.77 -14.44 7.00
CA ILE A 283 0.29 -13.29 6.20
C ILE A 283 0.90 -13.28 4.79
N GLY A 284 2.04 -13.95 4.59
CA GLY A 284 2.67 -14.12 3.29
C GLY A 284 1.71 -14.76 2.29
N ALA A 285 1.05 -15.85 2.68
CA ALA A 285 0.04 -16.53 1.88
C ALA A 285 -1.19 -15.64 1.58
N LEU A 286 -1.62 -14.80 2.54
CA LEU A 286 -2.67 -13.81 2.29
C LEU A 286 -2.23 -12.77 1.24
N LEU A 287 -1.01 -12.24 1.36
CA LEU A 287 -0.46 -11.26 0.42
C LEU A 287 -0.29 -11.87 -0.98
N PHE A 288 0.16 -13.12 -1.07
CA PHE A 288 0.23 -13.86 -2.31
C PHE A 288 -1.15 -13.93 -2.99
N LYS A 289 -2.17 -14.43 -2.28
CA LYS A 289 -3.55 -14.51 -2.81
C LYS A 289 -4.10 -13.16 -3.24
N ILE A 290 -3.92 -12.10 -2.44
CA ILE A 290 -4.35 -10.75 -2.82
C ILE A 290 -3.60 -10.28 -4.07
N SER A 291 -2.30 -10.59 -4.21
CA SER A 291 -1.51 -10.25 -5.39
C SER A 291 -2.05 -10.91 -6.65
N GLU A 292 -2.56 -12.15 -6.58
CA GLU A 292 -3.18 -12.84 -7.71
C GLU A 292 -4.43 -12.12 -8.22
N HIS A 293 -5.18 -11.44 -7.34
CA HIS A 293 -6.35 -10.64 -7.72
C HIS A 293 -6.01 -9.19 -8.10
N VAL A 294 -4.92 -8.62 -7.58
CA VAL A 294 -4.48 -7.26 -7.94
C VAL A 294 -3.69 -7.26 -9.25
N ASN A 295 -3.04 -8.37 -9.60
CA ASN A 295 -2.24 -8.48 -10.81
C ASN A 295 -3.00 -8.24 -12.13
N PRO A 296 -4.21 -8.79 -12.37
CA PRO A 296 -4.89 -8.76 -13.66
C PRO A 296 -5.31 -7.35 -14.10
N GLU A 297 -5.38 -7.17 -15.42
CA GLU A 297 -5.89 -5.96 -16.07
C GLU A 297 -7.37 -6.16 -16.41
N TYR A 298 -8.23 -5.77 -15.47
CA TYR A 298 -9.68 -5.92 -15.59
C TYR A 298 -10.31 -5.00 -16.65
N ALA A 299 -9.58 -4.02 -17.18
CA ALA A 299 -10.02 -3.24 -18.32
C ALA A 299 -10.13 -4.03 -19.64
N LEU A 300 -9.55 -5.23 -19.69
CA LEU A 300 -9.65 -6.12 -20.86
C LEU A 300 -10.82 -7.09 -20.81
N TRP A 301 -11.53 -7.15 -19.69
CA TRP A 301 -12.55 -8.16 -19.43
C TRP A 301 -13.89 -7.78 -20.05
N GLY A 302 -14.71 -8.79 -20.32
CA GLY A 302 -16.01 -8.59 -20.96
C GLY A 302 -17.01 -7.83 -20.09
N ASP A 303 -18.20 -7.61 -20.65
CA ASP A 303 -19.33 -7.02 -19.93
C ASP A 303 -19.72 -7.88 -18.72
N GLY A 304 -20.26 -7.22 -17.68
CA GLY A 304 -20.73 -7.87 -16.44
C GLY A 304 -19.85 -7.63 -15.23
N LEU A 305 -18.62 -7.12 -15.41
CA LEU A 305 -17.72 -6.80 -14.31
C LEU A 305 -18.36 -5.72 -13.41
N HIS A 306 -18.60 -6.06 -12.14
CA HIS A 306 -19.07 -5.08 -11.18
C HIS A 306 -17.96 -4.07 -10.86
N PRO A 307 -18.22 -2.75 -10.82
CA PRO A 307 -17.19 -1.74 -10.57
C PRO A 307 -16.37 -1.94 -9.29
N ASP A 308 -16.93 -2.62 -8.30
CA ASP A 308 -16.33 -2.89 -7.00
C ASP A 308 -16.02 -4.38 -6.77
N HIS A 309 -15.85 -5.16 -7.84
CA HIS A 309 -15.51 -6.58 -7.77
C HIS A 309 -14.19 -6.83 -7.04
N LEU A 310 -13.18 -5.97 -7.21
CA LEU A 310 -11.88 -6.13 -6.57
C LEU A 310 -11.94 -5.76 -5.08
N HIS A 311 -12.79 -4.79 -4.70
CA HIS A 311 -13.10 -4.55 -3.28
C HIS A 311 -13.64 -5.82 -2.63
N GLU A 312 -14.57 -6.52 -3.30
CA GLU A 312 -15.17 -7.74 -2.77
C GLU A 312 -14.12 -8.82 -2.56
N ALA A 313 -13.32 -9.10 -3.57
CA ALA A 313 -12.33 -10.17 -3.52
C ALA A 313 -11.33 -9.96 -2.39
N VAL A 314 -10.75 -8.76 -2.29
CA VAL A 314 -9.78 -8.44 -1.23
C VAL A 314 -10.44 -8.46 0.15
N GLN A 315 -11.67 -7.96 0.28
CA GLN A 315 -12.42 -8.01 1.54
C GLN A 315 -12.74 -9.44 1.98
N ARG A 316 -13.10 -10.35 1.06
CA ARG A 316 -13.35 -11.76 1.38
C ARG A 316 -12.07 -12.45 1.85
N LEU A 317 -10.94 -12.23 1.19
CA LEU A 317 -9.65 -12.78 1.60
C LEU A 317 -9.25 -12.30 3.01
N ILE A 318 -9.41 -11.01 3.28
CA ILE A 318 -9.13 -10.45 4.62
C ILE A 318 -10.09 -11.03 5.66
N LEU A 319 -11.39 -11.10 5.37
CA LEU A 319 -12.37 -11.67 6.31
C LEU A 319 -12.06 -13.13 6.62
N GLN A 320 -11.78 -13.94 5.58
CA GLN A 320 -11.41 -15.34 5.75
C GLN A 320 -10.20 -15.47 6.67
N TYR A 321 -9.14 -14.69 6.42
CA TYR A 321 -7.96 -14.69 7.27
C TYR A 321 -8.30 -14.36 8.73
N LEU A 322 -9.10 -13.32 8.98
CA LEU A 322 -9.48 -12.89 10.32
C LEU A 322 -10.33 -13.94 11.07
N VAL A 323 -11.16 -14.71 10.36
CA VAL A 323 -11.95 -15.80 10.93
C VAL A 323 -11.06 -16.99 11.29
N ASP A 324 -10.10 -17.32 10.42
CA ASP A 324 -9.17 -18.43 10.65
C ASP A 324 -8.12 -18.11 11.73
N HIS A 325 -7.79 -16.83 11.94
CA HIS A 325 -6.73 -16.36 12.85
C HIS A 325 -7.28 -15.44 13.95
N LYS A 326 -8.07 -16.03 14.86
CA LYS A 326 -8.73 -15.32 15.98
C LYS A 326 -7.76 -14.78 17.01
N GLU A 327 -6.61 -15.44 17.20
CA GLU A 327 -5.57 -14.99 18.12
C GLU A 327 -4.76 -13.84 17.50
N PRO A 328 -4.71 -12.66 18.15
CA PRO A 328 -4.04 -11.51 17.57
C PRO A 328 -2.52 -11.67 17.55
N ILE A 329 -1.91 -11.34 16.41
CA ILE A 329 -0.45 -11.21 16.31
C ILE A 329 -0.08 -9.82 16.78
N GLU A 330 0.41 -9.73 18.02
CA GLU A 330 0.83 -8.48 18.65
C GLU A 330 2.04 -7.85 17.95
N LEU A 331 1.97 -6.55 17.68
CA LEU A 331 3.00 -5.74 17.04
C LEU A 331 3.62 -4.76 18.04
N ASP A 332 4.88 -4.38 17.83
CA ASP A 332 5.52 -3.28 18.55
C ASP A 332 5.33 -1.96 17.78
N PRO A 333 4.36 -1.09 18.16
CA PRO A 333 4.09 0.16 17.43
C PRO A 333 5.22 1.18 17.57
N GLU A 334 6.15 0.99 18.52
CA GLU A 334 7.29 1.88 18.76
C GLU A 334 8.55 1.43 18.00
N TYR A 335 8.52 0.25 17.37
CA TYR A 335 9.64 -0.29 16.62
C TYR A 335 9.25 -0.67 15.19
N THR A 336 9.83 0.03 14.22
CA THR A 336 9.75 -0.38 12.81
C THR A 336 10.99 -1.16 12.41
N ARG A 337 10.81 -2.22 11.63
CA ARG A 337 11.90 -3.02 11.07
C ARG A 337 12.93 -2.14 10.33
N PRO A 338 14.23 -2.46 10.44
CA PRO A 338 15.30 -1.72 9.78
C PRO A 338 15.22 -1.86 8.26
N ILE A 339 15.67 -0.84 7.51
CA ILE A 339 15.60 -0.83 6.03
C ILE A 339 16.98 -0.85 5.35
N THR A 340 18.04 -1.05 6.13
CA THR A 340 19.42 -1.15 5.65
C THR A 340 19.91 -2.59 5.75
N ALA A 341 20.37 -3.15 4.64
CA ALA A 341 21.10 -4.41 4.64
C ALA A 341 22.48 -4.23 5.30
N SER A 342 23.01 -5.31 5.89
CA SER A 342 24.39 -5.33 6.38
C SER A 342 25.36 -4.93 5.28
N ILE A 343 26.03 -3.78 5.42
CA ILE A 343 27.38 -3.65 4.88
C ILE A 343 28.21 -4.58 5.77
N LYS A 344 28.39 -5.84 5.35
CA LYS A 344 29.50 -6.63 5.90
C LYS A 344 30.73 -5.82 5.52
N SER A 345 31.27 -5.07 6.48
CA SER A 345 32.62 -4.56 6.41
C SER A 345 33.47 -5.78 6.06
N ALA A 346 33.99 -5.83 4.83
CA ALA A 346 35.13 -6.66 4.57
C ALA A 346 36.15 -6.28 5.63
N ASN A 347 36.59 -7.25 6.43
CA ASN A 347 37.57 -7.01 7.49
C ASN A 347 38.75 -6.23 6.89
N PRO A 348 39.28 -5.22 7.62
CA PRO A 348 40.54 -4.61 7.21
C PRO A 348 41.59 -5.71 7.27
N THR A 349 42.26 -5.94 6.14
CA THR A 349 43.42 -6.82 6.04
C THR A 349 44.37 -6.47 7.18
N GLU A 350 44.64 -7.46 8.04
CA GLU A 350 45.72 -7.40 9.02
C GLU A 350 47.01 -7.10 8.26
N GLN A 351 47.48 -5.85 8.35
CA GLN A 351 48.87 -5.55 8.04
C GLN A 351 49.71 -6.11 9.17
N VAL A 352 50.36 -7.22 8.86
CA VAL A 352 51.48 -7.78 9.59
C VAL A 352 52.47 -6.65 9.89
N SER A 353 52.62 -6.40 11.19
CA SER A 353 53.68 -5.56 11.75
C SER A 353 55.02 -6.26 11.56
N THR A 354 55.91 -5.65 10.77
CA THR A 354 57.34 -5.92 10.83
C THR A 354 58.07 -4.62 11.09
N MET A 355 58.83 -4.61 12.18
CA MET A 355 59.59 -3.49 12.71
C MET A 355 60.64 -2.94 11.74
N GLY A 356 60.87 -1.63 11.82
CA GLY A 356 61.98 -0.94 11.14
C GLY A 356 62.09 0.54 11.51
N THR A 357 62.82 0.80 12.58
CA THR A 357 63.33 2.08 13.11
C THR A 357 63.84 3.06 12.06
N THR A 358 63.45 4.35 12.06
CA THR A 358 64.32 5.54 12.26
C THR A 358 63.60 6.89 12.06
N THR A 359 63.74 7.76 13.05
CA THR A 359 63.93 9.23 13.02
C THR A 359 63.35 10.10 11.88
N GLY A 360 62.55 11.10 12.28
CA GLY A 360 62.88 12.50 11.95
C GLY A 360 61.91 13.32 11.07
N ILE A 361 61.46 14.43 11.67
CA ILE A 361 61.35 15.79 11.07
C ILE A 361 60.12 16.12 10.18
N VAL A 362 59.25 16.96 10.76
CA VAL A 362 58.65 18.24 10.26
C VAL A 362 58.65 18.51 8.74
N SER A 363 57.48 18.73 8.13
CA SER A 363 56.98 20.07 7.69
C SER A 363 55.92 20.02 6.57
N HIS A 364 54.95 20.94 6.70
CA HIS A 364 54.26 21.75 5.67
C HIS A 364 54.03 21.24 4.22
N GLY A 365 52.74 21.18 3.85
CA GLY A 365 52.09 22.30 3.16
C GLY A 365 51.87 22.26 1.63
N LYS A 366 50.71 22.83 1.25
CA LYS A 366 50.24 23.31 -0.09
C LYS A 366 49.68 22.21 -1.01
N ARG A 367 48.39 22.23 -1.39
CA ARG A 367 47.58 23.23 -2.14
C ARG A 367 48.05 23.40 -3.59
N LEU A 368 47.15 23.11 -4.54
CA LEU A 368 46.87 23.74 -5.85
C LEU A 368 46.49 22.65 -6.89
N THR A 369 45.20 22.52 -7.24
CA THR A 369 44.44 23.16 -8.35
C THR A 369 44.55 22.50 -9.73
N ARG A 370 43.37 22.04 -10.19
CA ARG A 370 42.64 22.44 -11.42
C ARG A 370 43.07 21.92 -12.80
N ALA A 371 41.99 21.67 -13.57
CA ALA A 371 41.82 21.56 -15.03
C ALA A 371 41.95 20.13 -15.59
N SER A 372 40.87 19.48 -16.07
CA SER A 372 40.02 19.76 -17.25
C SER A 372 40.75 19.58 -18.58
N VAL A 373 40.53 18.44 -19.26
CA VAL A 373 40.59 18.34 -20.72
C VAL A 373 39.57 17.29 -21.21
N ARG A 374 38.73 17.70 -22.17
CA ARG A 374 37.91 16.88 -23.08
C ARG A 374 38.78 16.37 -24.24
N SER A 375 38.54 15.15 -24.71
CA SER A 375 38.67 14.65 -26.11
C SER A 375 37.99 13.27 -26.14
N ALA A 376 36.90 13.00 -26.87
CA ALA A 376 36.68 12.93 -28.32
C ALA A 376 37.22 11.64 -28.99
N SER A 377 36.26 10.84 -29.49
CA SER A 377 36.26 9.95 -30.68
C SER A 377 37.21 8.74 -30.79
N SER A 378 36.63 7.55 -31.04
CA SER A 378 36.67 6.80 -32.33
C SER A 378 36.11 5.37 -32.17
N GLN A 379 34.96 5.06 -32.78
CA GLN A 379 34.75 4.07 -33.85
C GLN A 379 35.77 2.90 -33.95
N THR A 380 35.28 1.65 -33.83
CA THR A 380 35.34 0.62 -34.91
C THR A 380 34.44 -0.59 -34.62
N ARG A 381 33.77 -1.06 -35.68
CA ARG A 381 33.07 -2.36 -35.86
C ARG A 381 34.04 -3.55 -35.74
N VAL A 382 33.54 -4.73 -35.35
CA VAL A 382 33.60 -6.01 -36.14
C VAL A 382 32.50 -6.97 -35.65
N ASP A 383 31.86 -7.66 -36.59
CA ASP A 383 30.86 -8.73 -36.47
C ASP A 383 31.46 -10.10 -36.07
N ALA A 384 30.63 -11.03 -35.55
CA ALA A 384 30.44 -12.42 -36.02
C ALA A 384 30.06 -13.45 -34.91
N GLU A 385 28.86 -14.05 -35.09
CA GLU A 385 28.47 -15.49 -35.03
C GLU A 385 28.99 -16.42 -33.91
N SER A 386 28.13 -17.02 -33.07
CA SER A 386 27.22 -18.20 -33.26
C SER A 386 27.86 -19.57 -32.92
N ALA A 387 27.21 -20.32 -32.02
CA ALA A 387 27.10 -21.81 -31.93
C ALA A 387 26.93 -22.24 -30.44
N THR A 388 25.74 -22.63 -29.96
CA THR A 388 25.18 -24.01 -29.89
C THR A 388 26.03 -25.02 -29.12
N GLY A 389 25.46 -25.67 -28.09
CA GLY A 389 26.05 -26.85 -27.45
C GLY A 389 25.33 -27.34 -26.20
N SER A 390 24.47 -28.35 -26.38
CA SER A 390 23.59 -29.02 -25.42
C SER A 390 24.25 -29.83 -24.29
N ALA A 391 23.48 -29.94 -23.20
CA ALA A 391 23.15 -31.14 -22.39
C ALA A 391 24.25 -32.07 -21.83
N SER A 392 24.25 -32.29 -20.51
CA SER A 392 24.04 -33.63 -19.88
C SER A 392 24.06 -33.57 -18.33
N LYS A 393 22.99 -34.11 -17.72
CA LYS A 393 22.98 -34.84 -16.41
C LYS A 393 23.53 -36.27 -16.67
N PRO A 394 23.88 -37.14 -15.68
CA PRO A 394 23.18 -37.33 -14.40
C PRO A 394 24.00 -37.84 -13.18
N GLU A 395 23.26 -38.06 -12.08
CA GLU A 395 23.43 -39.11 -11.03
C GLU A 395 24.51 -39.03 -9.93
N GLY A 396 24.03 -39.07 -8.67
CA GLY A 396 24.33 -40.22 -7.81
C GLY A 396 24.72 -39.96 -6.34
N LYS A 397 23.93 -40.57 -5.42
CA LYS A 397 24.26 -41.08 -4.06
C LYS A 397 24.32 -40.04 -2.92
N SER A 398 23.42 -40.03 -1.94
CA SER A 398 23.06 -41.01 -0.88
C SER A 398 24.16 -41.25 0.16
N VAL A 399 24.00 -40.67 1.36
CA VAL A 399 24.48 -41.20 2.65
C VAL A 399 23.52 -40.71 3.75
N ASP A 400 22.85 -41.65 4.40
CA ASP A 400 22.19 -41.52 5.71
C ASP A 400 23.23 -41.42 6.84
N ILE A 401 22.87 -40.81 7.98
CA ILE A 401 23.15 -41.32 9.36
C ILE A 401 22.52 -40.39 10.41
N ASP A 402 21.52 -40.96 11.09
CA ASP A 402 21.15 -40.98 12.52
C ASP A 402 21.38 -39.81 13.51
N ILE A 403 20.25 -39.36 14.07
CA ILE A 403 19.79 -39.49 15.47
C ILE A 403 20.80 -39.25 16.61
N ALA A 404 20.57 -38.19 17.41
CA ALA A 404 20.36 -38.22 18.87
C ALA A 404 20.05 -36.78 19.39
N ARG A 405 18.86 -36.47 19.92
CA ARG A 405 18.33 -36.68 21.28
C ARG A 405 18.90 -35.75 22.38
N SER A 406 17.96 -34.98 22.95
CA SER A 406 17.83 -34.61 24.37
C SER A 406 18.58 -33.41 24.94
N GLY A 407 17.87 -32.56 25.71
CA GLY A 407 18.49 -31.89 26.86
C GLY A 407 17.91 -30.55 27.35
N SER A 408 16.66 -30.57 27.81
CA SER A 408 16.06 -29.83 28.94
C SER A 408 16.75 -28.65 29.67
N SER A 409 15.90 -27.65 29.98
CA SER A 409 15.85 -26.80 31.19
C SER A 409 16.95 -25.73 31.33
N SER A 410 16.83 -24.61 32.02
CA SER A 410 15.89 -24.04 33.01
C SER A 410 16.26 -22.54 33.08
N GLY A 411 15.36 -21.58 33.18
CA GLY A 411 14.77 -21.13 34.44
C GLY A 411 15.38 -19.81 34.97
N THR A 412 14.50 -18.82 35.17
CA THR A 412 14.57 -17.73 36.19
C THR A 412 15.51 -16.53 35.97
N ARG A 413 14.95 -15.32 35.79
CA ARG A 413 14.68 -14.33 36.88
C ARG A 413 14.25 -12.96 36.34
N VAL A 414 13.13 -12.50 36.88
CA VAL A 414 12.67 -11.10 36.93
C VAL A 414 13.51 -10.34 37.97
N PRO A 415 13.71 -9.02 37.81
CA PRO A 415 13.22 -8.12 38.83
C PRO A 415 12.48 -6.89 38.29
N ASP A 416 11.33 -6.67 38.92
CA ASP A 416 10.55 -5.45 39.03
C ASP A 416 11.31 -4.41 39.87
N ALA A 417 11.24 -3.14 39.46
CA ALA A 417 11.50 -1.99 40.33
C ALA A 417 10.91 -0.72 39.71
N SER A 418 9.63 -0.55 39.97
CA SER A 418 8.94 0.73 40.06
C SER A 418 9.70 1.76 40.93
N ARG A 419 9.85 3.00 40.44
CA ARG A 419 9.76 4.22 41.27
C ARG A 419 9.55 5.50 40.42
N PRO A 420 8.85 6.53 40.95
CA PRO A 420 8.24 7.59 40.14
C PRO A 420 8.76 9.02 40.44
N VAL A 421 8.27 9.96 39.61
CA VAL A 421 8.13 11.43 39.83
C VAL A 421 9.39 12.29 39.67
N VAL A 422 9.35 13.28 38.75
CA VAL A 422 9.28 14.74 39.02
C VAL A 422 8.94 15.46 37.69
N ILE A 423 7.81 16.16 37.66
CA ILE A 423 7.43 17.12 36.60
C ILE A 423 7.65 18.52 37.18
N ASP A 424 8.50 19.32 36.56
CA ASP A 424 8.66 20.75 36.87
C ASP A 424 7.95 21.62 35.82
N PRO A 425 7.14 22.63 36.23
CA PRO A 425 6.38 23.46 35.30
C PRO A 425 7.05 24.83 35.04
N LYS A 426 6.65 25.41 33.89
CA LYS A 426 6.76 26.82 33.47
C LYS A 426 8.10 27.32 32.95
N ARG A 427 8.06 27.70 31.66
CA ARG A 427 8.39 29.08 31.28
C ARG A 427 7.47 29.57 30.16
N ARG A 428 6.67 30.60 30.49
CA ARG A 428 5.96 31.45 29.53
C ARG A 428 6.99 32.30 28.80
N SER A 429 6.94 32.34 27.47
CA SER A 429 7.47 33.48 26.71
C SER A 429 6.41 33.95 25.72
N SER A 430 6.03 35.21 25.90
CA SER A 430 5.26 36.07 25.02
C SER A 430 6.10 36.44 23.80
N GLY A 431 5.53 36.33 22.59
CA GLY A 431 6.21 36.72 21.36
C GLY A 431 5.22 37.07 20.25
N GLN A 432 4.92 38.36 20.19
CA GLN A 432 4.38 39.20 19.13
C GLN A 432 3.79 38.63 17.81
N VAL A 433 2.63 39.22 17.53
CA VAL A 433 1.94 39.46 16.27
C VAL A 433 2.89 39.91 15.13
N GLY A 434 2.79 39.25 13.98
CA GLY A 434 3.42 39.67 12.73
C GLY A 434 2.50 39.40 11.53
N ARG A 435 1.78 40.42 11.09
CA ARG A 435 1.07 40.50 9.80
C ARG A 435 2.08 40.32 8.64
N SER A 436 1.74 39.53 7.63
CA SER A 436 1.74 40.04 6.25
C SER A 436 0.93 39.13 5.33
N SER A 437 -0.12 39.73 4.78
CA SER A 437 -0.93 39.26 3.67
C SER A 437 -0.25 39.74 2.39
N LYS A 438 -0.09 38.85 1.40
CA LYS A 438 0.04 39.24 -0.01
C LYS A 438 -0.66 38.20 -0.88
N ARG A 439 -1.95 38.43 -1.10
CA ARG A 439 -2.67 37.97 -2.30
C ARG A 439 -2.26 38.89 -3.46
N LEU A 440 -1.87 38.30 -4.58
CA LEU A 440 -2.01 38.90 -5.90
C LEU A 440 -3.28 38.29 -6.51
N ARG A 441 -4.30 39.12 -6.70
CA ARG A 441 -5.38 38.91 -7.67
C ARG A 441 -4.93 39.62 -8.94
N ASP A 442 -5.21 39.01 -10.09
CA ASP A 442 -5.84 39.66 -11.24
C ASP A 442 -6.31 38.57 -12.20
N ASN A 443 -7.63 38.49 -12.43
CA ASN A 443 -8.19 38.70 -13.75
C ASN A 443 -9.72 38.62 -13.71
N ALA A 444 -10.30 39.67 -14.30
CA ALA A 444 -11.72 39.90 -14.46
C ALA A 444 -12.29 39.04 -15.60
N GLY A 445 -13.49 38.53 -15.40
CA GLY A 445 -14.35 37.93 -16.41
C GLY A 445 -15.80 38.28 -16.08
N ILE A 446 -16.47 38.92 -17.04
CA ILE A 446 -17.80 39.53 -16.98
C ILE A 446 -18.89 38.46 -16.77
N PRO A 447 -19.98 38.72 -16.02
CA PRO A 447 -21.09 37.77 -15.87
C PRO A 447 -22.03 37.82 -17.09
N GLN A 448 -22.29 36.68 -17.71
CA GLN A 448 -23.41 36.50 -18.63
C GLN A 448 -24.72 36.34 -17.85
N SER A 449 -25.75 37.03 -18.34
CA SER A 449 -27.11 37.09 -17.84
C SER A 449 -27.84 35.76 -17.93
N VAL A 450 -28.55 35.42 -16.86
CA VAL A 450 -29.52 34.33 -16.77
C VAL A 450 -30.76 34.72 -17.59
N GLY A 451 -31.08 33.94 -18.62
CA GLY A 451 -32.36 33.99 -19.31
C GLY A 451 -33.37 33.13 -18.55
N GLU A 452 -34.44 33.77 -18.10
CA GLU A 452 -35.66 33.13 -17.61
C GLU A 452 -36.30 32.35 -18.77
N HIS A 453 -36.60 31.06 -18.57
CA HIS A 453 -37.56 30.35 -19.40
C HIS A 453 -38.71 29.88 -18.52
N SER A 454 -39.88 30.40 -18.87
CA SER A 454 -41.21 30.14 -18.37
C SER A 454 -41.66 28.71 -18.64
N GLU A 455 -42.34 28.15 -17.64
CA GLU A 455 -43.37 27.13 -17.81
C GLU A 455 -44.47 27.67 -18.72
N ASP A 456 -44.88 26.91 -19.75
CA ASP A 456 -46.29 26.61 -20.04
C ASP A 456 -46.44 25.76 -21.33
N ASP A 457 -47.37 24.82 -21.20
CA ASP A 457 -48.24 24.15 -22.20
C ASP A 457 -47.79 22.93 -23.04
N ALA A 458 -48.66 21.90 -22.87
CA ALA A 458 -49.04 20.76 -23.73
C ALA A 458 -48.28 19.44 -23.62
#